data_AF-A0A9W4DSH0-F1
#
_entry.id   AF-A0A9W4DSH0-F1
#
_cell.length_a   1.000
_cell.length_b   1.000
_cell.length_c   1.000
_cell.angle_alpha   90.00
_cell.angle_beta   90.00
_cell.angle_gamma   90.00
#
_symmetry.space_group_name_H-M   'P 1'
#
loop_
_entity.id
_entity.type
_entity.pdbx_description
1 polymer ?
#
loop_
_entity_poly.entity_id
_entity_poly.type
_entity_poly.pdbx_seq_one_letter_code
_entity_poly.pdbx_strand_id
1 'polypeptide(L)' 'MVLPKRWIVERTNAWLMRTRRLARDYERRTTSAEAIVYWSMSLLMTRRLARPHPSRA' A
#
# COMPACT_ATOMS: atom_id res chain seq x y z
N MET A 1 -11.93 15.59 -17.51
CA MET A 1 -11.20 16.55 -16.64
C MET A 1 -10.06 15.82 -15.94
N VAL A 2 -8.83 16.33 -16.02
CA VAL A 2 -7.65 15.74 -15.36
C VAL A 2 -7.49 16.37 -13.97
N LEU A 3 -7.54 15.57 -12.90
CA LEU A 3 -7.28 16.07 -11.55
C LEU A 3 -5.76 16.15 -11.31
N PRO A 4 -5.20 17.34 -11.00
CA PRO A 4 -3.80 17.45 -10.63
C PRO A 4 -3.55 16.61 -9.36
N LYS A 5 -2.42 15.90 -9.32
CA LYS A 5 -1.99 15.01 -8.21
C LYS A 5 -2.81 13.73 -7.99
N ARG A 6 -3.76 13.40 -8.87
CA ARG A 6 -4.51 12.12 -8.82
C ARG A 6 -3.61 10.88 -8.73
N TRP A 7 -2.43 10.95 -9.35
CA TRP A 7 -1.42 9.89 -9.31
C TRP A 7 -0.98 9.49 -7.89
N ILE A 8 -1.05 10.39 -6.91
CA ILE A 8 -0.64 10.10 -5.53
C ILE A 8 -1.61 9.10 -4.90
N VAL A 9 -2.92 9.34 -5.05
CA VAL A 9 -3.97 8.46 -4.53
C VAL A 9 -3.93 7.12 -5.26
N GLU A 10 -3.81 7.14 -6.59
CA GLU A 10 -3.70 5.92 -7.39
C GLU A 10 -2.48 5.08 -7.03
N ARG A 11 -1.34 5.71 -6.73
CA ARG A 11 -0.12 5.03 -6.28
C ARG A 11 -0.31 4.37 -4.92
N THR A 12 -0.95 5.06 -3.98
CA THR A 12 -1.28 4.47 -2.67
C THR A 12 -2.21 3.27 -2.85
N ASN A 13 -3.25 3.41 -3.70
CA ASN A 13 -4.16 2.31 -3.99
C ASN A 13 -3.43 1.13 -4.64
N ALA A 14 -2.50 1.37 -5.56
CA ALA A 14 -1.67 0.34 -6.18
C ALA A 14 -0.81 -0.42 -5.16
N TRP A 15 -0.30 0.25 -4.11
CA TRP A 15 0.41 -0.44 -3.02
C TRP A 15 -0.52 -1.31 -2.18
N LEU A 16 -1.72 -0.82 -1.85
CA LEU A 16 -2.71 -1.59 -1.09
C LEU A 16 -3.16 -2.85 -1.84
N MET A 17 -3.41 -2.73 -3.15
CA MET A 17 -3.84 -3.84 -4.02
C MET A 17 -2.81 -4.98 -4.12
N ARG A 18 -1.55 -4.72 -3.75
CA ARG A 18 -0.50 -5.75 -3.68
C ARG A 18 -0.78 -6.78 -2.56
N THR A 19 -1.57 -6.39 -1.56
CA THR A 19 -2.14 -7.31 -0.58
C THR A 19 -3.47 -7.84 -1.11
N ARG A 20 -3.53 -9.10 -1.55
CA ARG A 20 -4.73 -9.70 -2.19
C ARG A 20 -6.02 -9.54 -1.39
N ARG A 21 -5.94 -9.48 -0.06
CA ARG A 21 -7.08 -9.24 0.84
C ARG A 21 -7.74 -7.87 0.68
N LEU A 22 -7.05 -6.87 0.14
CA LEU A 22 -7.59 -5.54 -0.16
C LEU A 22 -8.07 -5.40 -1.61
N ALA A 23 -7.81 -6.38 -2.47
CA ALA A 23 -8.26 -6.37 -3.87
C ALA A 23 -9.76 -6.56 -4.02
N ARG A 24 -10.41 -7.14 -3.01
CA ARG A 24 -11.85 -7.28 -2.90
C ARG A 24 -12.22 -7.18 -1.43
N ASP A 25 -13.42 -6.65 -1.15
CA ASP A 25 -13.91 -6.59 0.23
C ASP A 25 -14.29 -8.00 0.70
N TYR A 26 -13.37 -8.64 1.39
CA TYR A 26 -13.58 -9.95 2.01
C TYR A 26 -13.98 -9.83 3.48
N GLU A 27 -13.73 -8.68 4.10
CA GLU A 27 -13.81 -8.53 5.54
C GLU A 27 -15.20 -8.04 5.95
N ARG A 28 -15.91 -8.84 6.73
CA ARG A 28 -17.24 -8.43 7.24
C ARG A 28 -17.18 -7.27 8.23
N ARG A 29 -16.01 -6.99 8.80
CA ARG A 29 -15.80 -5.96 9.82
C ARG A 29 -14.81 -4.93 9.32
N THR A 30 -15.16 -3.66 9.48
CA THR A 30 -14.30 -2.52 9.15
C THR A 30 -12.97 -2.56 9.90
N THR A 31 -12.98 -3.00 11.17
CA THR A 31 -11.76 -3.15 11.97
C THR A 31 -10.76 -4.15 11.39
N SER A 32 -11.26 -5.23 10.78
CA SER A 32 -10.42 -6.22 10.11
C SER A 32 -9.83 -5.65 8.81
N ALA A 33 -10.64 -4.93 8.02
CA ALA A 33 -10.15 -4.24 6.83
C ALA A 33 -9.09 -3.18 7.18
N GLU A 34 -9.31 -2.40 8.23
CA GLU A 34 -8.38 -1.38 8.73
C GLU A 34 -7.03 -2.00 9.15
N ALA A 35 -7.06 -3.10 9.88
CA ALA A 35 -5.84 -3.83 10.27
C ALA A 35 -5.02 -4.29 9.04
N ILE A 36 -5.69 -4.72 7.97
CA ILE A 36 -5.02 -5.13 6.73
C ILE A 36 -4.40 -3.93 6.00
N VAL A 37 -5.04 -2.76 6.05
CA VAL A 37 -4.45 -1.51 5.50
C VAL A 37 -3.16 -1.16 6.23
N TYR A 38 -3.17 -1.13 7.57
CA TYR A 38 -1.95 -0.88 8.35
C TYR A 38 -0.87 -1.92 8.05
N TRP A 39 -1.24 -3.20 7.99
CA TRP A 39 -0.32 -4.28 7.65
C TRP A 39 0.34 -4.09 6.28
N SER A 40 -0.45 -3.74 5.26
CA SER A 40 0.05 -3.49 3.90
C SER A 40 1.06 -2.35 3.89
N MET A 41 0.78 -1.27 4.61
CA MET A 41 1.67 -0.11 4.67
C MET A 41 2.96 -0.41 5.45
N SER A 42 2.87 -1.16 6.55
CA SER A 42 4.05 -1.64 7.29
C SER A 42 4.96 -2.49 6.41
N LEU A 43 4.39 -3.44 5.64
CA LEU A 43 5.16 -4.26 4.69
C LEU A 43 5.85 -3.40 3.62
N LEU A 44 5.17 -2.37 3.11
CA LEU A 44 5.75 -1.43 2.15
C LEU A 44 6.94 -0.67 2.76
N MET A 45 6.81 -0.17 3.99
CA MET A 45 7.89 0.54 4.68
C MET A 45 9.08 -0.37 4.94
N THR A 46 8.87 -1.58 5.44
CA THR A 46 9.94 -2.57 5.65
C THR A 46 10.69 -2.86 4.36
N ARG A 47 9.99 -3.00 3.22
CA ARG A 47 10.63 -3.21 1.91
C ARG A 47 11.44 -2.01 1.42
N ARG A 48 11.06 -0.79 1.80
CA ARG A 48 11.84 0.42 1.48
C ARG A 48 13.11 0.50 2.32
N LEU A 49 13.02 0.13 3.60
CA LEU A 49 14.17 0.07 4.50
C LEU A 49 15.16 -1.02 4.08
N ALA A 50 14.67 -2.18 3.66
CA ALA A 50 15.49 -3.29 3.19
C ALA A 50 16.02 -3.09 1.76
N ARG A 51 15.61 -2.03 1.05
CA ARG A 51 16.11 -1.76 -0.31
C ARG A 51 17.56 -1.28 -0.19
N PRO A 52 18.54 -1.96 -0.81
CA PRO A 52 19.91 -1.49 -0.81
C PRO A 52 19.97 -0.10 -1.45
N HIS A 53 20.62 0.82 -0.75
CA HIS A 53 20.84 2.17 -1.25
C HIS A 53 21.89 2.10 -2.37
N PRO A 54 21.66 2.70 -3.55
CA PRO A 54 22.62 2.66 -4.66
C PRO A 54 23.95 3.39 -4.40
N SER A 55 24.19 3.93 -3.20
CA SER A 55 25.34 4.76 -2.86
C SER A 55 26.43 4.05 -2.04
N ARG A 56 26.57 2.74 -2.20
CA ARG A 56 27.73 1.98 -1.70
C ARG A 56 28.21 0.98 -2.75
N ALA A 57 28.58 1.50 -3.91
CA ALA A 57 29.44 0.84 -4.89
C ALA A 57 30.61 1.78 -5.18
#